data_AF-A0A954K8B3-F1
#
_entry.id   AF-A0A954K8B3-F1
#
_cell.length_a   1.000
_cell.length_b   1.000
_cell.length_c   1.000
_cell.angle_alpha   90.00
_cell.angle_beta   90.00
_cell.angle_gamma   90.00
#
_symmetry.space_group_name_H-M   'P 1'
#
loop_
_entity.id
_entity.type
_entity.pdbx_description
1 polymer ?
#
loop_
_entity_poly.entity_id
_entity_poly.type
_entity_poly.pdbx_seq_one_letter_code
_entity_poly.pdbx_strand_id
1 'polypeptide(L)'
;MDNLSPDNQERSFLSETLAAMTQFVISHSKFSLAFALIVSIGCVLLTVFRLEFKTDRADLIDPTAAFHKKWINYTESFGSSSDLVCVVEADSPESIKYVLRTLGQRIEKHPELFENPLYQINPG
;
A
#
# COMPACT_ATOMS: atom_id res chain seq x y z
N MET A 1 9.78 49.19 35.72
CA MET A 1 9.85 49.18 34.24
C MET A 1 11.29 48.88 33.88
N ASP A 2 11.68 47.77 33.26
CA ASP A 2 10.92 46.79 32.49
C ASP A 2 11.54 45.39 32.62
N ASN A 3 10.66 44.40 32.72
CA ASN A 3 10.95 42.99 32.92
C ASN A 3 11.27 42.38 31.55
N LEU A 4 12.54 42.06 31.28
CA LEU A 4 12.97 41.45 30.02
C LEU A 4 12.58 39.96 30.01
N SER A 5 11.45 39.64 29.37
CA SER A 5 11.07 38.26 29.10
C SER A 5 12.07 37.60 28.13
N PRO A 6 12.50 36.35 28.38
CA PRO A 6 13.43 35.59 27.52
C PRO A 6 12.88 35.27 26.12
N ASP A 7 11.58 35.45 25.91
CA ASP A 7 10.84 35.20 24.66
C ASP A 7 11.23 36.18 23.53
N ASN A 8 11.78 37.36 23.84
CA ASN A 8 12.14 38.35 22.80
C ASN A 8 13.48 38.05 22.09
N GLN A 9 14.37 37.31 22.75
CA GLN A 9 15.70 37.00 22.21
C GLN A 9 15.66 35.85 21.20
N GLU A 10 14.88 34.80 21.47
CA GLU A 10 14.69 33.68 20.53
C GLU A 10 13.93 34.10 19.26
N ARG A 11 12.94 34.99 19.39
CA ARG A 11 12.22 35.56 18.24
C ARG A 11 13.14 36.34 17.30
N SER A 12 14.15 37.06 17.82
CA SER A 12 15.10 37.81 16.98
C SER A 12 15.93 36.88 16.10
N PHE A 13 16.55 35.84 16.68
CA PHE A 13 17.39 34.91 15.92
C PHE A 13 16.59 34.08 14.90
N LEU A 14 15.39 33.60 15.27
CA LEU A 14 14.52 32.89 14.32
C LEU A 14 14.03 33.83 13.21
N SER A 15 13.66 35.07 13.54
CA SER A 15 13.19 36.04 12.55
C SER A 15 14.30 36.47 11.59
N GLU A 16 15.52 36.70 12.08
CA GLU A 16 16.68 37.07 11.28
C GLU A 16 17.13 35.93 10.36
N THR A 17 17.12 34.68 10.86
CA THR A 17 17.45 33.51 10.03
C THR A 17 16.39 33.25 8.97
N LEU A 18 15.10 33.33 9.31
CA LEU A 18 14.00 33.23 8.34
C LEU A 18 14.04 34.35 7.31
N ALA A 19 14.33 35.59 7.72
CA ALA A 19 14.49 36.73 6.83
C ALA A 19 15.67 36.54 5.88
N ALA A 20 16.83 36.08 6.39
CA ALA A 20 18.01 35.78 5.59
C ALA A 20 17.74 34.65 4.58
N MET A 21 17.06 33.58 5.00
CA MET A 21 16.64 32.49 4.10
C MET A 21 15.70 32.99 3.00
N THR A 22 14.72 33.83 3.37
CA THR A 22 13.77 34.40 2.41
C THR A 22 14.48 35.30 1.40
N GLN A 23 15.40 36.15 1.87
CA GLN A 23 16.17 37.05 1.03
C GLN A 23 17.13 36.29 0.10
N PHE A 24 17.67 35.16 0.57
CA PHE A 24 18.47 34.24 -0.24
C PHE A 24 17.63 33.60 -1.36
N VAL A 25 16.41 33.14 -1.03
CA VAL A 25 15.47 32.58 -2.01
C VAL A 25 15.04 33.61 -3.06
N ILE A 26 14.79 34.85 -2.65
CA ILE A 26 14.39 35.93 -3.57
C ILE A 26 15.55 36.36 -4.47
N SER A 27 16.75 36.54 -3.93
CA SER A 27 17.94 36.95 -4.70
C SER A 27 18.37 35.92 -5.75
N HIS A 28 18.12 34.63 -5.47
CA HIS A 28 18.41 33.52 -6.38
C HIS A 28 17.13 32.83 -6.89
N SER A 29 16.09 33.62 -7.20
CA SER A 29 14.75 33.12 -7.56
C SER A 29 14.73 32.08 -8.68
N LYS A 30 15.54 32.27 -9.75
CA LYS A 30 15.62 31.29 -10.85
C LYS A 30 16.18 29.93 -10.39
N PHE A 31 17.20 29.95 -9.54
CA PHE A 31 17.80 28.73 -8.99
C PHE A 31 16.84 28.04 -8.03
N SER A 32 16.19 28.80 -7.15
CA SER A 32 15.20 28.26 -6.21
C SER A 32 14.01 27.62 -6.94
N LEU A 33 13.49 28.25 -8.00
CA LEU A 33 12.42 27.69 -8.82
C LEU A 33 12.87 26.42 -9.55
N ALA A 34 14.05 26.42 -10.15
CA ALA A 34 14.60 25.24 -10.83
C ALA A 34 14.80 24.07 -9.84
N PHE A 35 15.32 24.37 -8.65
CA PHE A 35 15.50 23.38 -7.59
C PHE A 35 14.17 22.80 -7.12
N ALA A 36 13.17 23.64 -6.83
CA ALA A 36 11.84 23.20 -6.43
C ALA A 36 11.18 22.33 -7.52
N LEU A 37 11.35 22.70 -8.79
CA LEU A 37 10.86 21.91 -9.92
C LEU A 37 11.54 20.53 -10.00
N ILE A 38 12.86 20.48 -9.85
CA ILE A 38 13.62 19.21 -9.84
C ILE A 38 13.17 18.32 -8.68
N VAL A 39 13.05 18.87 -7.48
CA VAL A 39 12.58 18.13 -6.30
C VAL A 39 11.16 17.61 -6.52
N SER A 40 10.26 18.46 -7.03
CA SER A 40 8.87 18.07 -7.32
C SER A 40 8.80 16.94 -8.35
N ILE A 41 9.57 17.04 -9.44
CA ILE A 41 9.66 15.96 -10.44
C ILE A 41 10.22 14.69 -9.79
N GLY A 42 11.25 14.81 -8.95
CA GLY A 42 11.82 13.69 -8.20
C GLY A 42 10.79 13.00 -7.30
N CYS A 43 9.97 13.77 -6.57
CA CYS A 43 8.88 13.22 -5.76
C CYS A 43 7.86 12.49 -6.62
N VAL A 44 7.43 13.08 -7.74
CA VAL A 44 6.48 12.43 -8.67
C VAL A 44 7.06 11.13 -9.21
N LEU A 45 8.30 11.13 -9.68
CA LEU A 45 8.96 9.92 -10.18
C LEU A 45 9.05 8.86 -9.08
N LEU A 46 9.47 9.23 -7.87
CA LEU A 46 9.54 8.32 -6.74
C LEU A 46 8.17 7.70 -6.43
N THR A 47 7.10 8.51 -6.43
CA THR A 47 5.74 8.03 -6.27
C THR A 47 5.34 7.10 -7.41
N VAL A 48 5.53 7.47 -8.68
CA VAL A 48 5.17 6.60 -9.81
C VAL A 48 5.89 5.26 -9.76
N PHE A 49 7.16 5.24 -9.35
CA PHE A 49 7.96 4.00 -9.31
C PHE A 49 7.84 3.19 -8.01
N ARG A 50 7.35 3.77 -6.91
CA ARG A 50 7.29 3.09 -5.59
C ARG A 50 5.93 3.14 -4.91
N LEU A 51 4.90 3.68 -5.54
CA LEU A 51 3.56 3.65 -4.99
C LEU A 51 3.03 2.21 -5.08
N GLU A 52 3.11 1.50 -3.96
CA GLU A 52 2.55 0.16 -3.80
C GLU A 52 1.22 0.25 -3.07
N PHE A 53 0.18 -0.40 -3.61
CA PHE A 53 -1.09 -0.57 -2.91
C PHE A 53 -0.98 -1.74 -1.95
N LYS A 54 -0.86 -1.44 -0.66
CA LYS A 54 -0.97 -2.45 0.41
C LYS A 54 -2.44 -2.79 0.66
N THR A 55 -2.91 -3.88 0.07
CA THR A 55 -4.29 -4.39 0.25
C THR A 55 -4.39 -5.52 1.27
N ASP A 56 -3.27 -5.97 1.84
CA ASP A 56 -3.27 -7.00 2.87
C ASP A 56 -3.66 -6.40 4.22
N ARG A 57 -4.69 -6.97 4.86
CA ARG A 57 -5.14 -6.53 6.19
C ARG A 57 -4.08 -6.79 7.26
N ALA A 58 -3.16 -7.71 7.02
CA ALA A 58 -2.05 -8.00 7.92
C ALA A 58 -1.07 -6.82 8.06
N ASP A 59 -1.01 -5.90 7.09
CA ASP A 59 -0.14 -4.71 7.14
C ASP A 59 -0.59 -3.66 8.16
N LEU A 60 -1.80 -3.78 8.72
CA LEU A 60 -2.30 -2.92 9.80
C LEU A 60 -1.90 -3.39 11.20
N ILE A 61 -1.24 -4.54 11.30
CA ILE A 61 -0.87 -5.19 12.57
C ILE A 61 0.59 -4.89 12.88
N ASP A 62 0.90 -4.60 14.16
CA ASP A 62 2.28 -4.42 14.60
C ASP A 62 3.12 -5.68 14.29
N PRO A 63 4.20 -5.57 13.50
CA PRO A 63 5.04 -6.71 13.10
C PRO A 63 5.74 -7.40 14.28
N THR A 64 5.84 -6.75 15.44
CA THR A 64 6.45 -7.32 16.64
C THR A 64 5.49 -8.18 17.46
N ALA A 65 4.19 -8.15 17.15
CA ALA A 65 3.19 -8.88 17.90
C ALA A 65 3.38 -10.40 17.80
N ALA A 66 3.29 -11.09 18.94
CA ALA A 66 3.55 -12.53 19.04
C ALA A 66 2.61 -13.39 18.16
N PHE A 67 1.40 -12.89 17.87
CA PHE A 67 0.45 -13.57 16.98
C PHE A 67 0.80 -13.39 15.49
N HIS A 68 1.38 -12.24 15.11
CA HIS A 68 1.83 -11.99 13.73
C HIS A 68 2.96 -12.95 13.33
N LYS A 69 3.92 -13.18 14.25
CA LYS A 69 5.00 -14.17 14.03
C LYS A 69 4.48 -15.61 13.87
N LYS A 70 3.46 -15.98 14.66
CA LYS A 70 2.83 -17.31 14.54
C LYS A 70 2.06 -17.45 13.21
N TRP A 71 1.39 -16.38 12.77
CA TRP A 71 0.70 -16.33 11.48
C TRP A 71 1.69 -16.46 10.32
N ILE A 72 2.79 -15.71 10.33
CA ILE A 72 3.86 -15.82 9.31
C ILE A 72 4.38 -17.25 9.23
N ASN A 73 4.75 -17.86 10.36
CA ASN A 73 5.26 -19.23 10.39
C ASN A 73 4.26 -20.24 9.82
N TYR A 74 2.96 -20.03 10.07
CA TYR A 74 1.90 -20.85 9.50
C TYR A 74 1.79 -20.66 7.98
N THR A 75 1.74 -19.41 7.50
CA THR A 75 1.67 -19.12 6.06
C THR A 75 2.92 -19.56 5.29
N GLU A 76 4.11 -19.52 5.89
CA GLU A 76 5.34 -20.05 5.29
C GLU A 76 5.33 -21.58 5.21
N SER A 77 4.76 -22.25 6.21
CA SER A 77 4.74 -23.72 6.28
C SER A 77 3.66 -24.35 5.42
N PHE A 78 2.52 -23.67 5.23
CA PHE A 78 1.34 -24.21 4.55
C PHE A 78 0.96 -23.47 3.27
N GLY A 79 1.64 -22.36 2.95
CA GLY A 79 1.31 -21.48 1.85
C GLY A 79 0.26 -20.43 2.24
N SER A 80 0.48 -19.18 1.81
CA SER A 80 -0.53 -18.12 1.87
C SER A 80 -1.44 -18.23 0.64
N SER A 81 -2.34 -19.22 0.63
CA SER A 81 -3.32 -19.33 -0.45
C SER A 81 -4.41 -18.29 -0.23
N SER A 82 -4.38 -17.21 -1.01
CA SER A 82 -5.54 -16.33 -1.15
C SER A 82 -6.58 -17.07 -1.99
N ASP A 83 -7.42 -17.87 -1.33
CA ASP A 83 -8.44 -18.64 -2.02
C ASP A 83 -9.58 -17.72 -2.51
N LEU A 84 -9.95 -17.86 -3.78
CA LEU A 84 -11.12 -17.19 -4.33
C LEU A 84 -12.31 -18.16 -4.34
N VAL A 85 -13.34 -17.84 -3.56
CA VAL A 85 -14.57 -18.64 -3.48
C VAL A 85 -15.64 -18.02 -4.37
N CYS A 86 -16.08 -18.79 -5.38
CA CYS A 86 -17.19 -18.41 -6.25
C CYS A 86 -18.44 -19.21 -5.84
N VAL A 87 -19.53 -18.50 -5.53
CA VAL A 87 -20.83 -19.10 -5.20
C VAL A 87 -21.76 -18.98 -6.39
N VAL A 88 -22.39 -20.09 -6.77
CA VAL A 88 -23.35 -20.16 -7.88
C VAL A 88 -24.74 -20.42 -7.32
N GLU A 89 -25.69 -19.55 -7.66
CA GLU A 89 -27.10 -19.66 -7.29
C GLU A 89 -27.96 -19.84 -8.55
N ALA A 90 -28.91 -20.77 -8.51
CA ALA A 90 -29.90 -20.99 -9.56
C ALA A 90 -31.15 -21.69 -9.01
N ASP A 91 -32.26 -21.61 -9.76
CA ASP A 91 -33.55 -22.20 -9.38
C ASP A 91 -33.56 -23.75 -9.40
N SER A 92 -32.58 -24.38 -10.07
CA SER A 92 -32.47 -25.84 -10.14
C SER A 92 -31.06 -26.35 -9.80
N PRO A 93 -30.94 -27.48 -9.08
CA PRO A 93 -29.65 -28.12 -8.81
C PRO A 93 -28.88 -28.50 -10.07
N GLU A 94 -29.57 -28.84 -11.15
CA GLU A 94 -28.99 -29.21 -12.44
C GLU A 94 -28.27 -28.02 -13.07
N SER A 95 -28.88 -26.83 -13.02
CA SER A 95 -28.26 -25.58 -13.48
C SER A 95 -27.00 -25.25 -12.69
N ILE A 96 -27.01 -25.43 -11.37
CA ILE A 96 -25.83 -25.20 -10.51
C ILE A 96 -24.69 -26.15 -10.93
N LYS A 97 -24.96 -27.45 -11.04
CA LYS A 97 -23.96 -28.46 -11.46
C LYS A 97 -23.41 -28.18 -12.85
N TYR A 98 -24.26 -27.76 -13.78
CA TYR A 98 -23.84 -27.39 -15.13
C TYR A 98 -22.87 -26.21 -15.10
N VAL A 99 -23.23 -25.11 -14.42
CA VAL A 99 -22.39 -23.91 -14.32
C VAL A 99 -21.07 -24.19 -13.62
N LEU A 100 -21.09 -24.90 -12.49
CA LEU A 100 -19.86 -25.27 -11.76
C LEU A 100 -18.90 -26.08 -12.65
N ARG A 101 -19.43 -27.06 -13.40
CA ARG A 101 -18.63 -27.87 -14.33
C ARG A 101 -18.07 -27.02 -15.47
N THR A 102 -18.89 -26.16 -16.08
CA THR A 102 -18.46 -25.31 -17.19
C THR A 102 -17.40 -24.30 -16.76
N LEU A 103 -17.57 -23.66 -15.59
CA LEU A 103 -16.59 -22.71 -15.06
C LEU A 103 -15.29 -23.42 -14.67
N GLY A 104 -15.37 -24.54 -13.95
CA GLY A 104 -14.20 -25.30 -13.56
C GLY A 104 -13.37 -25.80 -14.74
N GLN A 105 -14.02 -26.37 -15.77
CA GLN A 105 -13.34 -26.77 -17.01
C GLN A 105 -12.69 -25.60 -17.75
N ARG A 106 -13.21 -24.38 -17.59
CA ARG A 106 -12.59 -23.19 -18.18
C ARG A 106 -11.39 -22.72 -17.36
N ILE A 107 -11.47 -22.80 -16.04
CA ILE A 107 -10.39 -22.46 -15.12
C ILE A 107 -9.21 -23.42 -15.29
N GLU A 108 -9.47 -24.73 -15.43
CA GLU A 108 -8.44 -25.75 -15.67
C GLU A 108 -7.62 -25.52 -16.94
N LYS A 109 -8.17 -24.81 -17.93
CA LYS A 109 -7.44 -24.47 -19.17
C LYS A 109 -6.41 -23.36 -18.98
N HIS A 110 -6.39 -22.72 -17.80
CA HIS A 110 -5.49 -21.63 -17.46
C HIS A 110 -4.68 -21.95 -16.19
N PRO A 111 -3.87 -23.04 -16.19
CA PRO A 111 -3.05 -23.40 -15.04
C PRO A 111 -2.01 -22.34 -14.68
N GLU A 112 -1.70 -21.42 -15.60
CA GLU A 112 -0.85 -20.25 -15.35
C GLU A 112 -1.51 -19.17 -14.48
N LEU A 113 -2.84 -19.20 -14.33
CA LEU A 113 -3.61 -18.22 -13.57
C LEU A 113 -4.19 -18.77 -12.27
N PHE A 114 -4.41 -20.08 -12.19
CA PHE A 114 -5.10 -20.71 -11.06
C PHE A 114 -4.39 -21.98 -10.61
N GLU A 115 -4.00 -22.00 -9.34
CA GLU A 115 -3.46 -23.19 -8.69
C GLU A 115 -4.60 -23.99 -8.03
N ASN A 116 -4.67 -25.30 -8.32
CA ASN A 116 -5.57 -26.26 -7.67
C ASN A 116 -7.08 -25.89 -7.66
N PRO A 117 -7.74 -25.71 -8.82
CA PRO A 117 -9.17 -25.38 -8.86
C PRO A 117 -10.06 -26.51 -8.30
N LEU A 118 -10.89 -26.19 -7.31
CA LEU A 118 -11.82 -27.13 -6.67
C LEU A 118 -13.28 -26.81 -7.08
N TYR A 119 -13.85 -27.62 -7.95
CA TYR A 119 -15.22 -27.40 -8.46
C TYR A 119 -16.06 -28.69 -8.58
N GLN A 120 -15.46 -29.85 -8.33
CA GLN A 120 -16.16 -31.13 -8.22
C GLN A 120 -15.66 -31.87 -6.98
N ILE A 121 -16.59 -32.31 -6.13
CA ILE A 121 -16.30 -33.23 -5.04
C ILE A 121 -16.79 -34.60 -5.49
N ASN A 122 -15.85 -35.50 -5.79
CA ASN A 122 -16.15 -36.92 -5.93
C ASN A 122 -15.96 -37.55 -4.55
N PRO A 123 -17.03 -37.78 -3.77
CA PRO A 123 -16.91 -38.69 -2.63
C PRO A 123 -16.61 -40.07 -3.21
N GLY A 124 -15.45 -40.62 -2.86
CA GLY A 124 -15.06 -41.99 -3.19
C GLY A 124 -15.98 -43.02 -2.54
#